data_AF-A0A939NTI3-F1
#
_entry.id   AF-A0A939NTI3-F1
#
_cell.length_a   1.000
_cell.length_b   1.000
_cell.length_c   1.000
_cell.angle_alpha   90.00
_cell.angle_beta   90.00
_cell.angle_gamma   90.00
#
_symmetry.space_group_name_H-M   'P 1'
#
loop_
_entity.id
_entity.type
_entity.pdbx_description
1 polymer ?
#
loop_
_entity_poly.entity_id
_entity_poly.type
_entity_poly.pdbx_seq_one_letter_code
_entity_poly.pdbx_strand_id
1 'polypeptide(L)'
;MFTTISSTPLDQPIVAWLSHQRALGRRYYPEERVLVSLREFISRTPGQDLDRASFDRWCATFPHLASNTLRYRQRVVRMFCLYRRRKEPGCLSPIPCTSHALSLIDVPSSSSLGK
;
A
#
# COMPACT_ATOMS: atom_id res chain seq x y z
N MET A 1 -4.76 22.77 -2.97
CA MET A 1 -3.53 23.10 -2.22
C MET A 1 -2.55 21.96 -2.44
N PHE A 2 -1.46 22.20 -3.18
CA PHE A 2 -0.46 21.16 -3.45
C PHE A 2 0.45 21.08 -2.23
N THR A 3 0.27 20.05 -1.40
CA THR A 3 1.17 19.78 -0.29
C THR A 3 2.57 19.58 -0.86
N THR A 4 3.56 20.32 -0.39
CA THR A 4 4.96 20.15 -0.77
C THR A 4 5.40 18.76 -0.32
N ILE A 5 5.32 17.78 -1.22
CA ILE A 5 5.53 16.38 -0.85
C ILE A 5 7.04 16.14 -0.75
N SER A 6 7.53 16.03 0.48
CA SER A 6 8.95 15.73 0.74
C SER A 6 9.31 14.36 0.16
N SER A 7 10.55 14.22 -0.33
CA SER A 7 11.07 12.95 -0.86
C SER A 7 11.04 11.89 0.26
N THR A 8 10.35 10.78 0.01
CA THR A 8 10.26 9.68 0.99
C THR A 8 11.09 8.48 0.54
N PRO A 9 11.58 7.63 1.46
CA PRO A 9 12.23 6.37 1.10
C PRO A 9 11.30 5.40 0.34
N LEU A 10 10.00 5.70 0.26
CA LEU A 10 9.01 4.91 -0.47
C LEU A 10 8.93 5.26 -1.95
N ASP A 11 9.43 6.41 -2.37
CA ASP A 11 9.20 6.94 -3.72
C ASP A 11 9.75 5.98 -4.79
N GLN A 12 11.01 5.56 -4.65
CA GLN A 12 11.64 4.60 -5.56
C GLN A 12 10.98 3.20 -5.51
N PRO A 13 10.78 2.59 -4.32
CA PRO A 13 10.08 1.32 -4.22
C PRO A 13 8.67 1.31 -4.83
N ILE A 14 7.88 2.38 -4.66
CA ILE A 14 6.52 2.48 -5.21
C ILE A 14 6.57 2.44 -6.74
N VAL A 15 7.47 3.22 -7.36
CA VAL A 15 7.65 3.22 -8.81
C VAL A 15 8.08 1.85 -9.33
N ALA A 16 9.04 1.21 -8.65
CA ALA A 16 9.52 -0.13 -9.03
C ALA A 16 8.41 -1.18 -8.92
N TRP A 17 7.62 -1.15 -7.85
CA TRP A 17 6.50 -2.08 -7.66
C TRP A 17 5.41 -1.87 -8.71
N LEU A 18 5.00 -0.62 -8.96
CA LEU A 18 3.98 -0.32 -9.98
C LEU A 18 4.45 -0.74 -11.38
N SER A 19 5.73 -0.53 -11.71
CA SER A 19 6.32 -0.97 -12.97
C SER A 19 6.30 -2.49 -13.11
N HIS A 20 6.68 -3.20 -12.04
CA HIS A 20 6.61 -4.66 -11.98
C HIS A 20 5.17 -5.18 -12.13
N GLN A 21 4.21 -4.57 -11.45
CA GLN A 21 2.80 -4.96 -11.55
C GLN A 21 2.24 -4.68 -12.97
N ARG A 22 2.53 -3.51 -13.56
CA ARG A 22 2.12 -3.16 -14.94
C ARG A 22 2.69 -4.12 -15.98
N ALA A 23 3.93 -4.59 -15.80
CA ALA A 23 4.54 -5.61 -16.65
C ALA A 23 3.78 -6.95 -16.63
N LEU A 24 3.03 -7.25 -15.55
CA LEU A 24 2.19 -8.44 -15.43
C LEU A 24 0.79 -8.28 -16.05
N GLY A 25 0.50 -7.13 -16.68
CA GLY A 25 -0.67 -6.97 -17.54
C GLY A 25 -1.97 -6.51 -16.85
N ARG A 26 -1.95 -6.07 -15.59
CA ARG A 26 -3.06 -5.27 -15.03
C ARG A 26 -2.65 -3.80 -14.93
N ARG A 27 -3.62 -2.87 -15.01
CA ARG A 27 -3.31 -1.43 -14.93
C ARG A 27 -3.06 -0.93 -13.50
N TYR A 28 -3.40 -1.71 -12.47
CA TYR A 28 -3.14 -1.46 -11.04
C TYR A 28 -3.46 -0.05 -10.53
N TYR A 29 -4.43 0.64 -11.16
CA TYR A 29 -4.86 1.97 -10.74
C TYR A 29 -5.40 2.04 -9.30
N PRO A 30 -6.27 1.11 -8.83
CA PRO A 30 -6.76 1.22 -7.47
C PRO A 30 -5.63 1.02 -6.46
N GLU A 31 -4.68 0.12 -6.71
CA GLU A 31 -3.49 -0.10 -5.88
C GLU A 31 -2.55 1.10 -5.86
N GLU A 32 -2.32 1.73 -7.02
CA GLU A 32 -1.54 2.97 -7.14
C GLU A 32 -2.13 4.07 -6.25
N ARG A 33 -3.46 4.24 -6.26
CA ARG A 33 -4.13 5.23 -5.38
C ARG A 33 -3.94 4.93 -3.90
N VAL A 34 -3.91 3.65 -3.51
CA VAL A 34 -3.60 3.27 -2.12
C VAL A 34 -2.18 3.67 -1.76
N LEU A 35 -1.20 3.37 -2.61
CA LEU A 35 0.21 3.66 -2.35
C LEU A 35 0.51 5.16 -2.36
N VAL A 36 -0.13 5.93 -3.24
CA VAL A 36 -0.02 7.40 -3.24
C VAL A 36 -0.58 7.97 -1.94
N SER A 37 -1.75 7.51 -1.49
CA SER A 37 -2.32 7.96 -0.20
C SER A 37 -1.41 7.62 1.00
N LEU A 38 -0.76 6.46 0.97
CA LEU A 38 0.22 6.07 1.99
C LEU A 38 1.45 6.98 1.96
N ARG A 39 1.99 7.24 0.76
CA ARG A 39 3.16 8.09 0.54
C ARG A 39 2.90 9.53 0.99
N GLU A 40 1.75 10.08 0.65
CA GLU A 40 1.31 11.39 1.12
C GLU A 40 1.20 11.45 2.65
N PHE A 41 0.67 10.39 3.28
CA PHE A 41 0.60 10.33 4.74
C PHE A 41 1.99 10.35 5.38
N ILE A 42 2.92 9.55 4.85
CA ILE A 42 4.28 9.43 5.39
C ILE A 42 5.11 10.69 5.12
N SER A 43 4.92 11.34 3.97
CA SER A 43 5.61 12.59 3.65
C SER A 43 5.33 13.76 4.62
N ARG A 44 4.25 13.64 5.43
CA ARG A 44 3.95 14.62 6.49
C ARG A 44 4.95 14.55 7.64
N THR A 45 5.63 13.42 7.80
CA THR A 45 6.72 13.25 8.78
C THR A 45 8.03 13.01 8.02
N PRO A 46 8.86 14.05 7.82
CA PRO A 46 10.09 13.92 7.06
C PRO A 46 11.04 12.92 7.73
N GLY A 47 11.67 12.06 6.91
CA GLY A 47 12.63 11.04 7.39
C GLY A 47 11.99 9.78 7.98
N GLN A 48 10.66 9.71 8.09
CA GLN A 48 9.98 8.51 8.57
C GLN A 48 9.79 7.50 7.42
N ASP A 49 10.22 6.25 7.60
CA ASP A 49 9.85 5.13 6.71
C ASP A 49 8.53 4.50 7.17
N LEU A 50 7.94 3.67 6.31
CA LEU A 50 6.78 2.86 6.62
C LEU A 50 7.12 1.84 7.71
N ASP A 51 6.72 2.18 8.93
CA ASP A 51 6.77 1.32 10.09
C ASP A 51 5.39 0.84 10.57
N ARG A 52 5.36 -0.02 11.59
CA ARG A 52 4.08 -0.53 12.11
C ARG A 52 3.20 0.61 12.65
N ALA A 53 3.82 1.56 13.36
CA ALA A 53 3.12 2.67 13.98
C ALA A 53 2.56 3.67 12.95
N SER A 54 3.28 3.96 11.87
CA SER A 54 2.77 4.78 10.75
C SER A 54 1.69 4.04 9.97
N PHE A 55 1.80 2.73 9.78
CA PHE A 55 0.76 1.94 9.15
C PHE A 55 -0.55 1.94 9.94
N ASP A 56 -0.48 1.71 11.25
CA ASP A 56 -1.66 1.71 12.12
C ASP A 56 -2.29 3.13 12.18
N ARG A 57 -1.46 4.18 12.27
CA ARG A 57 -1.94 5.58 12.18
C ARG A 57 -2.59 5.90 10.83
N TRP A 58 -2.01 5.43 9.73
CA TRP A 58 -2.59 5.59 8.40
C TRP A 58 -3.94 4.86 8.30
N CYS A 59 -4.07 3.64 8.83
CA CYS A 59 -5.35 2.94 8.89
C CYS A 59 -6.40 3.74 9.69
N ALA A 60 -5.99 4.37 10.79
CA ALA A 60 -6.86 5.20 11.61
C ALA A 60 -7.36 6.49 10.89
N THR A 61 -6.74 6.90 9.78
CA THR A 61 -7.24 8.03 8.96
C THR A 61 -8.52 7.72 8.19
N PHE A 62 -8.95 6.46 8.15
CA PHE A 62 -10.11 6.01 7.38
C PHE A 62 -11.25 5.45 8.24
N PRO A 63 -11.79 6.21 9.21
CA PRO A 63 -12.87 5.71 10.08
C PRO A 63 -14.18 5.47 9.32
N HIS A 64 -14.36 6.11 8.15
CA HIS A 64 -15.56 6.09 7.33
C HIS A 64 -15.53 5.04 6.21
N LEU A 65 -14.42 4.32 6.03
CA LEU A 65 -14.35 3.31 4.98
C LEU A 65 -15.02 2.01 5.42
N ALA A 66 -15.80 1.43 4.50
CA ALA A 66 -16.29 0.08 4.67
C ALA A 66 -15.14 -0.91 4.92
N SER A 67 -15.39 -1.90 5.77
CA SER A 67 -14.40 -2.91 6.17
C SER A 67 -13.73 -3.60 4.98
N ASN A 68 -14.45 -3.81 3.89
CA ASN A 68 -13.89 -4.44 2.69
C ASN A 68 -12.86 -3.54 1.98
N THR A 69 -13.16 -2.24 1.87
CA THR A 69 -12.25 -1.25 1.27
C THR A 69 -10.99 -1.06 2.12
N LEU A 70 -11.14 -1.05 3.45
CA LEU A 70 -9.99 -0.98 4.37
C LEU A 70 -9.11 -2.23 4.23
N ARG A 71 -9.70 -3.43 4.23
CA ARG A 71 -8.96 -4.70 4.03
C ARG A 71 -8.24 -4.74 2.69
N TYR A 72 -8.88 -4.28 1.62
CA TYR A 72 -8.24 -4.15 0.30
C TYR A 72 -6.99 -3.25 0.38
N ARG A 73 -7.13 -2.06 0.96
CA ARG A 73 -6.01 -1.11 1.14
C ARG A 73 -4.86 -1.74 1.93
N GLN A 74 -5.16 -2.38 3.06
CA GLN A 74 -4.17 -3.07 3.89
C GLN A 74 -3.46 -4.21 3.12
N ARG A 75 -4.19 -4.96 2.30
CA ARG A 75 -3.63 -6.03 1.45
C ARG A 75 -2.65 -5.48 0.42
N VAL A 76 -2.98 -4.36 -0.23
CA VAL A 76 -2.08 -3.68 -1.18
C VAL A 76 -0.78 -3.28 -0.51
N VAL A 77 -0.85 -2.59 0.64
CA VAL A 77 0.34 -2.17 1.39
C VAL A 77 1.18 -3.38 1.82
N ARG A 78 0.54 -4.47 2.26
CA ARG A 78 1.24 -5.71 2.60
C ARG A 78 1.99 -6.30 1.40
N MET A 79 1.34 -6.40 0.24
CA MET A 79 1.97 -6.93 -0.98
C MET A 79 3.16 -6.08 -1.43
N PHE A 80 3.02 -4.76 -1.33
CA PHE A 80 4.11 -3.82 -1.57
C PHE A 80 5.29 -4.03 -0.61
N CYS A 81 5.04 -4.19 0.69
CA CYS A 81 6.10 -4.43 1.68
C CYS A 81 6.81 -5.78 1.46
N LEU A 82 6.07 -6.82 1.07
CA LEU A 82 6.66 -8.10 0.70
C LEU A 82 7.54 -7.99 -0.56
N TYR A 83 7.12 -7.19 -1.55
CA TYR A 83 7.94 -6.91 -2.73
C TYR A 83 9.24 -6.18 -2.34
N ARG A 84 9.16 -5.13 -1.51
CA ARG A 84 10.34 -4.42 -0.97
C ARG A 84 11.32 -5.40 -0.32
N ARG A 85 10.84 -6.25 0.58
CA ARG A 85 11.67 -7.24 1.27
C ARG A 85 12.34 -8.25 0.33
N ARG A 86 11.67 -8.65 -0.76
CA ARG A 86 12.25 -9.60 -1.75
C ARG A 86 13.33 -8.96 -2.62
N LYS A 87 13.26 -7.65 -2.86
CA LYS A 87 14.24 -6.90 -3.67
C LYS A 87 15.38 -6.31 -2.84
N GLU A 88 15.16 -6.06 -1.56
CA GLU A 88 16.14 -5.55 -0.61
C GLU A 88 16.16 -6.42 0.67
N PRO A 89 17.04 -7.44 0.75
CA PRO A 89 17.09 -8.35 1.89
C PRO A 89 17.49 -7.68 3.23
N GLY A 90 17.95 -6.42 3.21
CA GLY A 90 18.27 -5.63 4.40
C GLY A 90 17.13 -4.74 4.94
N CYS A 91 15.98 -4.66 4.26
CA CYS A 91 14.87 -3.81 4.70
C CYS A 91 14.04 -4.53 5.77
N LEU A 92 14.21 -4.12 7.03
CA LEU A 92 13.40 -4.52 8.19
C LEU A 92 11.96 -4.03 8.01
N SER A 93 11.13 -4.77 7.26
CA SER A 93 9.70 -4.48 7.18
C SER A 93 9.04 -4.81 8.53
N PRO A 94 8.49 -3.83 9.27
CA PRO A 94 7.94 -4.06 10.60
C PRO A 94 6.49 -4.53 10.57
N ILE A 95 6.04 -5.11 9.45
CA ILE A 95 4.69 -5.67 9.36
C ILE A 95 4.77 -7.14 9.81
N PRO A 96 4.27 -7.49 11.02
CA PRO A 96 4.19 -8.87 11.43
C PRO A 96 3.34 -9.64 10.43
N CYS A 97 3.91 -10.75 9.93
CA CYS A 97 3.19 -11.75 9.18
C CYS A 97 2.26 -12.49 10.13
N THR A 98 1.17 -11.87 10.58
CA THR A 98 0.09 -12.64 11.18
C THR A 98 -0.60 -13.43 10.07
N SER A 99 -0.10 -14.64 9.87
CA SER A 99 -0.72 -15.74 9.14
C SER A 99 -1.99 -16.16 9.87
N HIS A 100 -3.07 -15.40 9.71
CA HIS A 100 -4.40 -15.89 10.10
C HIS A 100 -5.53 -15.31 9.23
N ALA A 101 -5.21 -14.89 8.00
CA ALA A 101 -6.19 -14.38 7.04
C ALA A 101 -5.81 -14.68 5.57
N LEU A 102 -5.02 -15.75 5.35
CA LEU A 102 -4.72 -16.25 4.00
C LEU A 102 -5.84 -17.17 3.45
N SER A 103 -6.99 -17.27 4.13
CA SER A 103 -8.13 -18.07 3.69
C SER A 103 -8.98 -17.42 2.59
N LEU A 104 -8.70 -16.18 2.18
CA LEU A 104 -9.47 -15.53 1.12
C LEU A 104 -8.55 -14.93 0.06
N ILE A 105 -8.07 -15.81 -0.81
CA ILE A 105 -7.75 -15.44 -2.19
C ILE A 105 -9.10 -15.13 -2.86
N ASP A 106 -9.74 -14.04 -2.49
CA ASP A 106 -10.75 -13.44 -3.34
C ASP A 106 -10.03 -12.42 -4.21
N VAL A 107 -9.89 -12.79 -5.47
CA VAL A 107 -9.67 -11.87 -6.59
C VAL A 107 -10.88 -10.93 -6.55
N PRO A 108 -10.73 -9.61 -6.38
CA PRO A 108 -11.87 -8.73 -6.57
C PRO A 108 -12.28 -8.85 -8.05
N SER A 109 -13.32 -9.64 -8.28
CA SER A 109 -14.09 -9.65 -9.50
C SER A 109 -14.57 -8.21 -9.71
N SER A 110 -14.11 -7.59 -10.79
CA SER A 110 -14.66 -6.33 -11.26
C SER A 110 -16.09 -6.56 -11.71
N SER A 111 -17.03 -6.54 -10.78
CA SER A 111 -18.45 -6.49 -11.09
C SER A 111 -18.83 -5.04 -11.39
N SER A 112 -18.83 -4.76 -12.69
CA SER A 112 -19.76 -3.90 -13.41
C SER A 112 -20.86 -3.21 -12.58
N LEU A 113 -20.89 -1.89 -12.62
CA LEU A 113 -22.12 -1.10 -12.49
C LEU A 113 -21.98 0.02 -13.55
N GLY A 114 -22.74 0.10 -14.64
CA GLY A 114 -24.07 -0.45 -14.88
C GLY A 114 -25.08 0.69 -14.81
N LYS A 115 -25.08 1.52 -15.87
CA LYS A 115 -26.00 2.61 -16.23
C LYS A 115 -25.82 3.94 -15.51
#